data_AF-A0A653C6A9-F1
#
_entry.id   AF-A0A653C6A9-F1
#
_cell.length_a   1.000
_cell.length_b   1.000
_cell.length_c   1.000
_cell.angle_alpha   90.00
_cell.angle_beta   90.00
_cell.angle_gamma   90.00
#
_symmetry.space_group_name_H-M   'P 1'
#
loop_
_entity.id
_entity.type
_entity.pdbx_description
1 polymer ?
#
loop_
_entity_poly.entity_id
_entity_poly.type
_entity_poly.pdbx_seq_one_letter_code
_entity_poly.pdbx_strand_id
1 'polypeptide(L)'
;MITKIMTTLLAAAELSNIFSVLAVLLCFFAMVLYITRNMMVLRVHGDDFVFPTNIHQVPPRIPQMNMMKVHIPFTFKLLETSKSSYSDLQCSLSSQVKYCVYAYWGVNIRELHIFLWRPWADLREACLSGEFLKGYYQYTGVYLQRKAHSDETLTLKLDETLELGTPPRLCYPLVILLFRNDVDDEIHPEETVALINVVHIKDKVCTLPTSILAQYLKQANGQLSCLKQLYLATGNPGGYEEGQISLAVAEPVEGGPNSVEPTLVCRTNEDSTLWNTSGEQLCVVCQYFPLSRALLPCRHTCICASCFDKLDRCPMCRGPIKSYFCIRGEEYMPKVSSQTQRTPLFRWLYSWDDRVTDFLGFRG
;
A
#
# COMPACT_ATOMS: atom_id res chain seq x y z
N MET A 1 -6.49 82.62 27.05
CA MET A 1 -6.89 81.49 27.93
C MET A 1 -7.84 80.53 27.21
N ILE A 2 -8.89 81.05 26.55
CA ILE A 2 -9.89 80.26 25.80
C ILE A 2 -9.27 79.41 24.67
N THR A 3 -8.33 79.95 23.90
CA THR A 3 -7.68 79.23 22.79
C THR A 3 -6.83 78.05 23.24
N LYS A 4 -6.13 78.16 24.40
CA LYS A 4 -5.35 77.06 24.97
C LYS A 4 -6.25 75.94 25.50
N ILE A 5 -7.42 76.28 26.03
CA ILE A 5 -8.40 75.31 26.55
C ILE A 5 -9.06 74.55 25.38
N MET A 6 -9.39 75.23 24.29
CA MET A 6 -9.89 74.57 23.07
C MET A 6 -8.87 73.59 22.47
N THR A 7 -7.59 73.97 22.37
CA THR A 7 -6.56 73.07 21.80
C THR A 7 -6.31 71.85 22.67
N THR A 8 -6.38 71.98 24.01
CA THR A 8 -6.28 70.83 24.91
C THR A 8 -7.49 69.90 24.84
N LEU A 9 -8.70 70.43 24.64
CA LEU A 9 -9.92 69.63 24.50
C LEU A 9 -9.95 68.87 23.16
N LEU A 10 -9.51 69.51 22.07
CA LEU A 10 -9.34 68.87 20.76
C LEU A 10 -8.30 67.75 20.82
N ALA A 11 -7.14 68.00 21.45
CA ALA A 11 -6.11 66.98 21.62
C ALA A 11 -6.59 65.78 22.47
N ALA A 12 -7.40 66.03 23.51
CA ALA A 12 -7.98 64.98 24.34
C ALA A 12 -9.01 64.13 23.57
N ALA A 13 -9.79 64.75 22.68
CA ALA A 13 -10.76 64.04 21.83
C ALA A 13 -10.06 63.13 20.80
N GLU A 14 -9.01 63.62 20.15
CA GLU A 14 -8.19 62.83 19.22
C GLU A 14 -7.51 61.65 19.95
N LEU A 15 -7.02 61.87 21.18
CA LEU A 15 -6.43 60.81 21.99
C LEU A 15 -7.45 59.71 22.31
N SER A 16 -8.68 60.09 22.68
CA SER A 16 -9.77 59.14 22.96
C SER A 16 -10.14 58.30 21.74
N ASN A 17 -10.18 58.91 20.56
CA ASN A 17 -10.44 58.18 19.31
C ASN A 17 -9.32 57.19 19.00
N ILE A 18 -8.05 57.59 19.16
CA ILE A 18 -6.90 56.70 18.95
C ILE A 18 -6.95 55.50 19.91
N PHE A 19 -7.27 55.72 21.19
CA PHE A 19 -7.45 54.64 22.16
C PHE A 19 -8.58 53.69 21.78
N SER A 20 -9.70 54.21 21.27
CA SER A 20 -10.82 53.37 20.81
C SER A 20 -10.44 52.51 19.61
N VAL A 21 -9.69 53.05 18.64
CA VAL A 21 -9.23 52.32 17.46
C VAL A 21 -8.22 51.24 17.85
N LEU A 22 -7.28 51.56 18.76
CA LEU A 22 -6.33 50.59 19.29
C LEU A 22 -7.03 49.45 20.04
N ALA A 23 -8.06 49.75 20.84
CA ALA A 23 -8.83 48.73 21.54
C ALA A 23 -9.56 47.78 20.57
N VAL A 24 -10.17 48.31 19.50
CA VAL A 24 -10.83 47.50 18.46
C VAL A 24 -9.83 46.62 17.73
N LEU A 25 -8.65 47.15 17.37
CA LEU A 25 -7.59 46.37 16.74
C LEU A 25 -7.10 45.25 17.68
N LEU A 26 -6.91 45.53 18.97
CA LEU A 26 -6.49 44.53 19.95
C LEU A 26 -7.52 43.41 20.09
N CYS A 27 -8.82 43.75 20.14
CA CYS A 27 -9.91 42.78 20.14
C CYS A 27 -9.94 41.95 18.85
N PHE A 28 -9.71 42.57 17.70
CA PHE A 28 -9.62 41.86 16.41
C PHE A 28 -8.45 40.87 16.38
N PHE A 29 -7.26 41.30 16.80
CA PHE A 29 -6.09 40.41 16.91
C PHE A 29 -6.32 39.27 17.90
N ALA A 30 -6.94 39.54 19.05
CA ALA A 30 -7.29 38.50 20.02
C ALA A 30 -8.28 37.48 19.44
N MET A 31 -9.29 37.93 18.69
CA MET A 31 -10.23 37.05 18.00
C MET A 31 -9.55 36.22 16.91
N VAL A 32 -8.67 36.81 16.10
CA VAL A 32 -7.91 36.08 15.06
C VAL A 32 -6.97 35.05 15.71
N LEU A 33 -6.27 35.39 16.79
CA LEU A 33 -5.43 34.45 17.54
C LEU A 33 -6.26 33.33 18.17
N TYR A 34 -7.44 33.65 18.71
CA TYR A 34 -8.36 32.65 19.23
C TYR A 34 -8.87 31.71 18.13
N ILE A 35 -9.26 32.24 16.97
CA ILE A 35 -9.74 31.44 15.84
C ILE A 35 -8.60 30.59 15.27
N THR A 36 -7.41 31.14 15.06
CA THR A 36 -6.25 30.39 14.55
C THR A 36 -5.78 29.33 15.54
N ARG A 37 -5.78 29.61 16.85
CA ARG A 37 -5.48 28.61 17.88
C ARG A 37 -6.52 27.50 17.89
N ASN A 38 -7.82 27.83 17.86
CA ASN A 38 -8.88 26.82 17.83
C ASN A 38 -8.89 26.05 16.51
N MET A 39 -8.64 26.71 15.36
CA MET A 39 -8.53 26.07 14.06
C MET A 39 -7.31 25.16 14.00
N MET A 40 -6.19 25.53 14.60
CA MET A 40 -5.02 24.67 14.71
C MET A 40 -5.27 23.50 15.66
N VAL A 41 -5.97 23.70 16.78
CA VAL A 41 -6.38 22.62 17.69
C VAL A 41 -7.36 21.64 17.01
N LEU A 42 -8.31 22.15 16.21
CA LEU A 42 -9.23 21.36 15.38
C LEU A 42 -8.51 20.65 14.20
N ARG A 43 -7.48 21.26 13.63
CA ARG A 43 -6.70 20.68 12.53
C ARG A 43 -5.66 19.65 13.01
N VAL A 44 -5.22 19.77 14.27
CA VAL A 44 -4.34 18.80 14.94
C VAL A 44 -5.14 17.63 15.53
N HIS A 45 -6.38 17.87 15.97
CA HIS A 45 -7.34 16.82 16.36
C HIS A 45 -8.31 16.54 15.22
N GLY A 46 -7.79 16.20 14.04
CA GLY A 46 -8.60 15.81 12.87
C GLY A 46 -9.37 14.49 13.04
N ASP A 47 -9.98 14.26 14.21
CA ASP A 47 -10.99 13.24 14.48
C ASP A 47 -12.02 13.83 15.48
N ASP A 48 -13.29 13.79 15.06
CA ASP A 48 -14.50 13.71 15.88
C ASP A 48 -14.95 14.90 16.75
N PHE A 49 -15.19 16.07 16.15
CA PHE A 49 -16.22 16.99 16.68
C PHE A 49 -17.25 17.36 15.61
N VAL A 50 -18.21 16.45 15.42
CA VAL A 50 -19.44 16.69 14.66
C VAL A 50 -20.40 17.46 15.57
N PHE A 51 -20.82 18.66 15.15
CA PHE A 51 -21.91 19.41 15.76
C PHE A 51 -23.16 18.52 15.91
N PRO A 52 -23.94 18.60 17.00
CA PRO A 52 -25.16 17.81 17.16
C PRO A 52 -26.27 18.43 16.31
N THR A 53 -26.24 18.20 15.01
CA THR A 53 -27.42 18.36 14.17
C THR A 53 -28.12 17.00 14.10
N ASN A 54 -29.39 16.99 14.50
CA ASN A 54 -30.31 15.86 14.37
C ASN A 54 -30.60 15.57 12.89
N ILE A 55 -29.59 15.14 12.15
CA ILE A 55 -29.70 14.61 10.80
C ILE A 55 -29.26 13.17 10.94
N HIS A 56 -30.11 12.22 10.53
CA HIS A 56 -29.77 10.80 10.46
C HIS A 56 -28.35 10.64 9.90
N GLN A 57 -27.38 10.36 10.78
CA GLN A 57 -26.01 10.10 10.40
C GLN A 57 -26.04 8.78 9.63
N VAL A 58 -26.06 8.86 8.30
CA VAL A 58 -25.71 7.72 7.47
C VAL A 58 -24.27 7.40 7.86
N PRO A 59 -23.98 6.21 8.41
CA PRO A 59 -22.62 5.87 8.77
C PRO A 59 -21.75 6.06 7.52
N PRO A 60 -20.61 6.76 7.63
CA PRO A 60 -19.75 7.03 6.48
C PRO A 60 -19.39 5.69 5.85
N ARG A 61 -19.81 5.48 4.61
CA ARG A 61 -19.47 4.26 3.88
C ARG A 61 -17.97 4.21 3.71
N ILE A 62 -17.37 3.10 4.10
CA ILE A 62 -15.95 2.83 3.87
C ILE A 62 -15.72 2.99 2.35
N PRO A 63 -14.83 3.89 1.91
CA PRO A 63 -14.63 4.15 0.49
C PRO A 63 -14.01 2.94 -0.22
N GLN A 64 -14.55 2.64 -1.40
CA GLN A 64 -13.96 1.71 -2.34
C GLN A 64 -12.85 2.41 -3.14
N MET A 65 -11.67 1.79 -3.19
CA MET A 65 -10.56 2.19 -4.03
C MET A 65 -10.63 1.44 -5.36
N ASN A 66 -10.39 2.16 -6.45
CA ASN A 66 -10.26 1.55 -7.77
C ASN A 66 -8.87 0.91 -7.87
N MET A 67 -8.84 -0.36 -8.25
CA MET A 67 -7.60 -1.07 -8.51
C MET A 67 -7.10 -0.68 -9.90
N MET A 68 -5.85 -0.23 -10.00
CA MET A 68 -5.19 0.02 -11.27
C MET A 68 -4.26 -1.16 -11.59
N LYS A 69 -4.40 -1.72 -12.79
CA LYS A 69 -3.49 -2.75 -13.29
C LYS A 69 -2.23 -2.06 -13.80
N VAL A 70 -1.10 -2.31 -13.16
CA VAL A 70 0.21 -1.82 -13.60
C VAL A 70 0.96 -2.97 -14.24
N HIS A 71 1.39 -2.78 -15.48
CA HIS A 71 2.26 -3.75 -16.16
C HIS A 71 3.69 -3.60 -15.66
N ILE A 72 4.27 -4.69 -15.17
CA ILE A 72 5.66 -4.75 -14.69
C ILE A 72 6.44 -5.61 -15.69
N PRO A 73 7.35 -5.03 -16.48
CA PRO A 73 8.06 -5.77 -17.53
C PRO A 73 9.22 -6.61 -17.01
N PHE A 74 9.59 -6.47 -15.72
CA PHE A 74 10.69 -7.18 -15.06
C PHE A 74 10.19 -8.04 -13.91
N THR A 75 10.82 -9.20 -13.72
CA THR A 75 10.65 -10.00 -12.51
C THR A 75 11.98 -10.19 -11.81
N PHE A 76 11.98 -10.03 -10.49
CA PHE A 76 13.09 -10.37 -9.62
C PHE A 76 12.61 -11.38 -8.59
N LYS A 77 13.31 -12.52 -8.50
CA LYS A 77 13.09 -13.53 -7.47
C LYS A 77 14.41 -13.82 -6.77
N LEU A 78 14.39 -13.83 -5.44
CA LEU A 78 15.50 -14.33 -4.66
C LEU A 78 15.37 -15.86 -4.59
N LEU A 79 16.43 -16.60 -4.91
CA LEU A 79 16.44 -18.05 -4.81
C LEU A 79 16.93 -18.43 -3.41
N GLU A 80 16.19 -19.29 -2.73
CA GLU A 80 16.54 -19.72 -1.38
C GLU A 80 17.71 -20.70 -1.45
N THR A 81 18.90 -20.24 -1.07
CA THR A 81 20.08 -21.09 -0.95
C THR A 81 20.40 -21.32 0.52
N SER A 82 20.68 -22.57 0.88
CA SER A 82 21.07 -22.98 2.23
C SER A 82 22.36 -22.30 2.73
N LYS A 83 23.13 -21.70 1.82
CA LYS A 83 24.39 -20.98 2.07
C LYS A 83 24.30 -19.48 1.80
N SER A 84 23.10 -18.89 1.73
CA SER A 84 22.87 -17.48 1.41
C SER A 84 23.79 -16.54 2.21
N SER A 85 24.91 -16.20 1.58
CA SER A 85 26.03 -15.43 2.08
C SER A 85 26.42 -14.43 0.99
N TYR A 86 27.26 -13.47 1.34
CA TYR A 86 27.65 -12.42 0.39
C TYR A 86 28.33 -12.98 -0.89
N SER A 87 28.91 -14.19 -0.83
CA SER A 87 29.68 -14.79 -1.93
C SER A 87 28.88 -15.70 -2.88
N ASP A 88 27.63 -16.07 -2.56
CA ASP A 88 26.84 -17.04 -3.34
C ASP A 88 25.33 -16.72 -3.31
N LEU A 89 24.99 -15.44 -3.44
CA LEU A 89 23.59 -15.05 -3.51
C LEU A 89 23.03 -15.32 -4.91
N GLN A 90 22.05 -16.22 -5.02
CA GLN A 90 21.41 -16.54 -6.29
C GLN A 90 20.06 -15.83 -6.42
N CYS A 91 19.81 -15.27 -7.58
CA CYS A 91 18.53 -14.66 -7.93
C CYS A 91 18.12 -15.04 -9.35
N SER A 92 16.82 -15.11 -9.60
CA SER A 92 16.26 -15.28 -10.93
C SER A 92 15.69 -13.95 -11.45
N LEU A 93 16.03 -13.64 -12.69
CA LEU A 93 15.61 -12.44 -13.41
C LEU A 93 14.88 -12.84 -14.68
N SER A 94 13.82 -12.11 -15.01
CA SER A 94 13.23 -12.14 -16.35
C SER A 94 12.79 -10.75 -16.77
N SER A 95 12.73 -10.54 -18.09
CA SER A 95 12.31 -9.26 -18.65
C SER A 95 11.65 -9.44 -20.01
N GLN A 96 10.59 -8.67 -20.25
CA GLN A 96 9.94 -8.56 -21.56
C GLN A 96 10.57 -7.46 -22.45
N VAL A 97 11.43 -6.62 -21.88
CA VAL A 97 12.06 -5.47 -22.56
C VAL A 97 13.58 -5.44 -22.35
N LYS A 98 14.29 -4.57 -23.07
CA LYS A 98 15.72 -4.34 -22.84
C LYS A 98 15.93 -3.58 -21.52
N TYR A 99 16.90 -4.01 -20.73
CA TYR A 99 17.12 -3.45 -19.40
C TYR A 99 18.58 -3.57 -18.95
N CYS A 100 18.92 -2.78 -17.94
CA CYS A 100 20.17 -2.85 -17.21
C CYS A 100 19.92 -3.34 -15.78
N VAL A 101 20.88 -4.07 -15.24
CA VAL A 101 20.94 -4.52 -13.85
C VAL A 101 22.06 -3.76 -13.17
N TYR A 102 21.77 -3.16 -12.03
CA TYR A 102 22.77 -2.58 -11.13
C TYR A 102 22.63 -3.20 -9.74
N ALA A 103 23.71 -3.72 -9.20
CA ALA A 103 23.77 -4.16 -7.81
C ALA A 103 24.70 -3.26 -7.01
N TYR A 104 24.26 -2.83 -5.83
CA TYR A 104 25.03 -2.01 -4.90
C TYR A 104 25.00 -2.63 -3.50
N TRP A 105 26.15 -2.67 -2.84
CA TRP A 105 26.30 -3.27 -1.53
C TRP A 105 26.52 -2.20 -0.45
N GLY A 106 25.92 -2.39 0.72
CA GLY A 106 26.05 -1.47 1.85
C GLY A 106 25.46 -0.09 1.57
N VAL A 107 24.24 -0.04 1.03
CA VAL A 107 23.60 1.19 0.56
C VAL A 107 22.93 1.94 1.71
N ASN A 108 23.24 3.23 1.88
CA ASN A 108 22.59 4.08 2.86
C ASN A 108 21.07 4.16 2.62
N ILE A 109 20.29 3.81 3.64
CA ILE A 109 18.83 3.71 3.56
C ILE A 109 18.22 5.08 3.24
N ARG A 110 18.62 6.13 3.97
CA ARG A 110 18.05 7.48 3.82
C ARG A 110 18.29 7.99 2.41
N GLU A 111 19.53 7.89 1.94
CA GLU A 111 19.92 8.41 0.63
C GLU A 111 19.26 7.61 -0.49
N LEU A 112 19.17 6.28 -0.40
CA LEU A 112 18.39 5.48 -1.35
C LEU A 112 16.98 6.05 -1.53
N HIS A 113 16.26 6.24 -0.43
CA HIS A 113 14.89 6.75 -0.49
C HIS A 113 14.85 8.15 -1.12
N ILE A 114 15.73 9.07 -0.74
CA ILE A 114 15.80 10.42 -1.33
C ILE A 114 16.00 10.36 -2.85
N PHE A 115 16.92 9.52 -3.33
CA PHE A 115 17.17 9.35 -4.76
C PHE A 115 15.98 8.72 -5.50
N LEU A 116 15.32 7.72 -4.92
CA LEU A 116 14.15 7.08 -5.54
C LEU A 116 12.94 8.02 -5.69
N TRP A 117 12.83 9.05 -4.85
CA TRP A 117 11.78 10.06 -4.92
C TRP A 117 12.01 11.13 -6.00
N ARG A 118 13.21 11.20 -6.60
CA ARG A 118 13.50 12.17 -7.67
C ARG A 118 12.70 11.87 -8.95
N PRO A 119 12.48 12.85 -9.83
CA PRO A 119 11.90 12.62 -11.15
C PRO A 119 12.63 11.50 -11.91
N TRP A 120 11.90 10.83 -12.80
CA TRP A 120 12.47 9.73 -13.59
C TRP A 120 13.68 10.18 -14.44
N ALA A 121 13.62 11.37 -15.04
CA ALA A 121 14.70 11.91 -15.86
C ALA A 121 16.03 11.98 -15.08
N ASP A 122 16.01 12.59 -13.90
CA ASP A 122 17.17 12.74 -13.03
C ASP A 122 17.72 11.38 -12.57
N LEU A 123 16.82 10.45 -12.21
CA LEU A 123 17.20 9.11 -11.79
C LEU A 123 17.88 8.35 -12.95
N ARG A 124 17.30 8.44 -14.14
CA ARG A 124 17.85 7.82 -15.36
C ARG A 124 19.23 8.37 -15.68
N GLU A 125 19.38 9.68 -15.70
CA GLU A 125 20.66 10.32 -15.98
C GLU A 125 21.72 9.93 -14.94
N ALA A 126 21.37 9.91 -13.65
CA ALA A 126 22.27 9.47 -12.59
C ALA A 126 22.71 8.00 -12.77
N CYS A 127 21.79 7.11 -13.15
CA CYS A 127 22.14 5.70 -13.42
C CYS A 127 23.07 5.56 -14.64
N LEU A 128 22.77 6.25 -15.75
CA LEU A 128 23.54 6.17 -16.99
C LEU A 128 24.93 6.80 -16.88
N SER A 129 25.06 7.88 -16.11
CA SER A 129 26.34 8.55 -15.83
C SER A 129 27.19 7.84 -14.77
N GLY A 130 26.62 6.86 -14.05
CA GLY A 130 27.28 6.19 -12.92
C GLY A 130 27.34 7.02 -11.63
N GLU A 131 26.64 8.16 -11.58
CA GLU A 131 26.57 9.03 -10.39
C GLU A 131 25.49 8.60 -9.39
N PHE A 132 24.64 7.63 -9.76
CA PHE A 132 23.61 7.10 -8.86
C PHE A 132 24.21 6.55 -7.56
N LEU A 133 23.77 7.12 -6.43
CA LEU A 133 24.21 6.79 -5.07
C LEU A 133 25.73 6.84 -4.83
N LYS A 134 26.48 7.54 -5.68
CA LYS A 134 27.93 7.66 -5.54
C LYS A 134 28.29 8.26 -4.18
N GLY A 135 29.14 7.56 -3.43
CA GLY A 135 29.51 7.92 -2.05
C GLY A 135 28.55 7.45 -0.96
N TYR A 136 27.41 6.82 -1.32
CA TYR A 136 26.39 6.34 -0.39
C TYR A 136 26.19 4.81 -0.43
N TYR A 137 27.07 4.10 -1.12
CA TYR A 137 27.23 2.64 -1.06
C TYR A 137 28.69 2.31 -0.71
N GLN A 138 28.93 1.10 -0.21
CA GLN A 138 30.29 0.65 0.13
C GLN A 138 30.99 0.01 -1.08
N TYR A 139 30.29 -0.88 -1.79
CA TYR A 139 30.85 -1.57 -2.96
C TYR A 139 29.86 -1.61 -4.12
N THR A 140 30.38 -1.46 -5.34
CA THR A 140 29.63 -1.75 -6.56
C THR A 140 29.62 -3.24 -6.80
N GLY A 141 28.45 -3.78 -7.12
CA GLY A 141 28.29 -5.16 -7.56
C GLY A 141 28.26 -5.27 -9.08
N VAL A 142 27.47 -6.21 -9.55
CA VAL A 142 27.30 -6.53 -10.97
C VAL A 142 26.59 -5.39 -11.73
N TYR A 143 27.12 -5.05 -12.90
CA TYR A 143 26.47 -4.26 -13.94
C TYR A 143 26.29 -5.11 -15.20
N LEU A 144 25.04 -5.25 -15.68
CA LEU A 144 24.73 -6.03 -16.88
C LEU A 144 23.70 -5.33 -17.73
N GLN A 145 23.90 -5.33 -19.05
CA GLN A 145 22.87 -4.97 -20.02
C GLN A 145 22.30 -6.24 -20.63
N ARG A 146 20.98 -6.38 -20.63
CA ARG A 146 20.27 -7.59 -21.05
C ARG A 146 19.10 -7.25 -21.97
N LYS A 147 18.84 -8.15 -22.92
CA LYS A 147 17.65 -8.10 -23.79
C LYS A 147 16.47 -8.78 -23.08
N ALA A 148 15.31 -8.81 -23.73
CA ALA A 148 14.19 -9.61 -23.25
C ALA A 148 14.59 -11.09 -23.18
N HIS A 149 14.26 -11.74 -22.05
CA HIS A 149 14.53 -13.15 -21.80
C HIS A 149 13.55 -13.70 -20.74
N SER A 150 13.32 -15.01 -20.78
CA SER A 150 12.59 -15.75 -19.75
C SER A 150 13.40 -15.84 -18.45
N ASP A 151 12.92 -16.58 -17.44
CA ASP A 151 13.62 -16.71 -16.16
C ASP A 151 15.05 -17.25 -16.35
N GLU A 152 16.04 -16.43 -15.98
CA GLU A 152 17.47 -16.76 -15.98
C GLU A 152 18.06 -16.54 -14.59
N THR A 153 19.01 -17.38 -14.20
CA THR A 153 19.65 -17.27 -12.88
C THR A 153 20.93 -16.44 -12.96
N LEU A 154 21.07 -15.51 -12.01
CA LEU A 154 22.26 -14.69 -11.79
C LEU A 154 22.80 -14.99 -10.39
N THR A 155 24.12 -15.17 -10.30
CA THR A 155 24.82 -15.27 -9.00
C THR A 155 25.51 -13.95 -8.71
N LEU A 156 25.17 -13.33 -7.59
CA LEU A 156 25.78 -12.13 -7.07
C LEU A 156 26.79 -12.51 -5.99
N LYS A 157 27.98 -11.90 -6.07
CA LYS A 157 29.10 -12.17 -5.17
C LYS A 157 29.71 -10.87 -4.70
N LEU A 158 30.11 -10.86 -3.44
CA LEU A 158 30.97 -9.86 -2.82
C LEU A 158 32.02 -10.60 -2.00
N ASP A 159 33.28 -10.41 -2.37
CA ASP A 159 34.43 -11.03 -1.69
C ASP A 159 34.89 -10.23 -0.46
N GLU A 160 34.39 -9.01 -0.32
CA GLU A 160 34.72 -8.07 0.76
C GLU A 160 33.72 -8.16 1.94
N THR A 161 34.15 -7.67 3.11
CA THR A 161 33.28 -7.60 4.29
C THR A 161 32.51 -6.28 4.34
N LEU A 162 31.18 -6.36 4.51
CA LEU A 162 30.33 -5.18 4.66
C LEU A 162 30.31 -4.64 6.09
N GLU A 163 30.48 -3.33 6.23
CA GLU A 163 30.38 -2.61 7.50
C GLU A 163 28.96 -2.07 7.70
N LEU A 164 28.02 -2.93 8.09
CA LEU A 164 26.60 -2.55 8.24
C LEU A 164 26.23 -1.98 9.62
N GLY A 165 27.13 -2.11 10.60
CA GLY A 165 26.91 -1.72 11.98
C GLY A 165 25.89 -2.60 12.73
N THR A 166 25.62 -2.20 13.98
CA THR A 166 24.62 -2.84 14.85
C THR A 166 23.21 -2.37 14.51
N PRO A 167 22.16 -3.17 14.80
CA PRO A 167 20.78 -2.73 14.68
C PRO A 167 20.48 -1.54 15.61
N PRO A 168 19.63 -0.58 15.20
CA PRO A 168 19.00 -0.46 13.88
C PRO A 168 20.02 -0.02 12.82
N ARG A 169 20.10 -0.78 11.72
CA ARG A 169 21.06 -0.50 10.64
C ARG A 169 20.64 0.73 9.84
N LEU A 170 21.63 1.46 9.34
CA LEU A 170 21.46 2.60 8.45
C LEU A 170 21.77 2.29 6.98
N CYS A 171 22.23 1.06 6.71
CA CYS A 171 22.53 0.59 5.37
C CYS A 171 21.81 -0.72 5.07
N TYR A 172 21.28 -0.84 3.86
CA TYR A 172 20.82 -2.10 3.32
C TYR A 172 22.02 -2.93 2.81
N PRO A 173 22.07 -4.24 3.11
CA PRO A 173 23.17 -5.09 2.64
C PRO A 173 23.32 -5.07 1.12
N LEU A 174 22.19 -5.18 0.40
CA LEU A 174 22.18 -5.25 -1.05
C LEU A 174 20.94 -4.55 -1.61
N VAL A 175 21.14 -3.74 -2.64
CA VAL A 175 20.07 -3.13 -3.45
C VAL A 175 20.33 -3.46 -4.91
N ILE A 176 19.32 -4.01 -5.59
CA ILE A 176 19.37 -4.40 -6.99
C ILE A 176 18.35 -3.59 -7.77
N LEU A 177 18.80 -2.84 -8.76
CA LEU A 177 17.95 -2.05 -9.64
C LEU A 177 17.88 -2.72 -11.01
N LEU A 178 16.67 -3.03 -11.44
CA LEU A 178 16.35 -3.40 -12.82
C LEU A 178 15.79 -2.15 -13.51
N PHE A 179 16.48 -1.71 -14.54
CA PHE A 179 16.30 -0.39 -15.12
C PHE A 179 16.03 -0.51 -16.62
N ARG A 180 14.89 0.00 -17.10
CA ARG A 180 14.53 -0.06 -18.52
C ARG A 180 15.53 0.73 -19.37
N ASN A 181 16.02 0.15 -20.46
CA ASN A 181 17.04 0.75 -21.33
C ASN A 181 16.70 0.57 -22.82
N ASP A 182 15.42 0.59 -23.16
CA ASP A 182 15.00 0.80 -24.55
C ASP A 182 15.08 2.29 -24.90
N VAL A 183 15.47 2.54 -26.15
CA VAL A 183 15.86 3.87 -26.66
C VAL A 183 14.69 4.50 -27.44
N ASP A 184 13.53 3.85 -27.49
CA ASP A 184 12.41 4.32 -28.29
C ASP A 184 11.62 5.39 -27.53
N ASP A 185 11.57 6.58 -28.14
CA ASP A 185 10.88 7.77 -27.66
C ASP A 185 9.37 7.51 -27.46
N GLU A 186 8.83 8.08 -26.37
CA GLU A 186 7.44 8.00 -25.88
C GLU A 186 7.06 6.75 -25.06
N ILE A 187 7.78 6.51 -23.96
CA ILE A 187 7.28 5.67 -22.85
C ILE A 187 6.02 6.32 -22.25
N HIS A 188 4.90 5.60 -22.23
CA HIS A 188 3.67 6.09 -21.61
C HIS A 188 3.89 6.41 -20.12
N PRO A 189 3.36 7.52 -19.56
CA PRO A 189 3.63 7.97 -18.19
C PRO A 189 3.38 6.91 -17.10
N GLU A 190 2.46 5.98 -17.33
CA GLU A 190 2.09 4.94 -16.38
C GLU A 190 2.93 3.66 -16.48
N GLU A 191 3.78 3.55 -17.51
CA GLU A 191 4.63 2.37 -17.67
C GLU A 191 5.72 2.29 -16.60
N THR A 192 5.99 1.07 -16.16
CA THR A 192 7.08 0.78 -15.22
C THR A 192 8.42 0.93 -15.95
N VAL A 193 9.29 1.77 -15.39
CA VAL A 193 10.63 2.05 -15.93
C VAL A 193 11.75 1.50 -15.05
N ALA A 194 11.49 1.25 -13.77
CA ALA A 194 12.45 0.57 -12.90
C ALA A 194 11.77 -0.27 -11.82
N LEU A 195 12.43 -1.38 -11.47
CA LEU A 195 12.11 -2.21 -10.30
C LEU A 195 13.33 -2.24 -9.38
N ILE A 196 13.17 -1.75 -8.16
CA ILE A 196 14.22 -1.69 -7.14
C ILE A 196 13.93 -2.75 -6.08
N ASN A 197 14.92 -3.59 -5.81
CA ASN A 197 14.81 -4.71 -4.88
C ASN A 197 15.79 -4.48 -3.73
N VAL A 198 15.28 -4.38 -2.52
CA VAL A 198 16.09 -4.26 -1.30
C VAL A 198 16.17 -5.63 -0.65
N VAL A 199 17.38 -6.17 -0.54
CA VAL A 199 17.62 -7.54 -0.05
C VAL A 199 18.38 -7.47 1.27
N HIS A 200 17.80 -8.14 2.28
CA HIS A 200 18.52 -8.49 3.51
C HIS A 200 19.25 -9.80 3.29
N ILE A 201 20.47 -9.88 3.81
CA ILE A 201 21.28 -11.10 3.78
C ILE A 201 21.63 -11.41 5.21
N LYS A 202 21.34 -12.65 5.63
CA LYS A 202 21.62 -13.14 6.96
C LYS A 202 23.11 -12.98 7.27
N ASP A 203 23.41 -12.44 8.43
CA ASP A 203 24.79 -12.36 8.93
C ASP A 203 24.85 -12.61 10.44
N LYS A 204 26.04 -12.44 11.02
CA LYS A 204 26.30 -12.73 12.43
C LYS A 204 25.57 -11.76 13.38
N VAL A 205 25.27 -10.55 12.93
CA VAL A 205 24.69 -9.47 13.74
C VAL A 205 23.17 -9.42 13.58
N CYS A 206 22.68 -9.58 12.35
CA CYS A 206 21.26 -9.68 12.03
C CYS A 206 20.95 -11.08 11.50
N THR A 207 20.44 -11.93 12.40
CA THR A 207 20.20 -13.35 12.15
C THR A 207 18.88 -13.63 11.40
N LEU A 208 18.14 -12.59 11.03
CA LEU A 208 16.96 -12.72 10.18
C LEU A 208 17.33 -13.44 8.86
N PRO A 209 16.46 -14.32 8.35
CA PRO A 209 16.72 -15.07 7.13
C PRO A 209 16.91 -14.12 5.94
N THR A 210 17.77 -14.50 5.01
CA THR A 210 18.00 -13.78 3.76
C THR A 210 16.67 -13.64 3.01
N SER A 211 16.25 -12.41 2.75
CA SER A 211 14.93 -12.15 2.17
C SER A 211 14.88 -10.80 1.45
N ILE A 212 13.85 -10.62 0.61
CA ILE A 212 13.53 -9.32 0.02
C ILE A 212 12.78 -8.51 1.08
N LEU A 213 13.36 -7.40 1.54
CA LEU A 213 12.75 -6.50 2.51
C LEU A 213 11.67 -5.62 1.89
N ALA A 214 11.95 -5.12 0.69
CA ALA A 214 11.05 -4.22 -0.03
C ALA A 214 11.33 -4.26 -1.53
N GLN A 215 10.26 -4.03 -2.30
CA GLN A 215 10.36 -3.79 -3.73
C GLN A 215 9.66 -2.48 -4.06
N TYR A 216 10.30 -1.66 -4.88
CA TYR A 216 9.75 -0.39 -5.34
C TYR A 216 9.65 -0.39 -6.85
N LEU A 217 8.50 0.06 -7.35
CA LEU A 217 8.25 0.33 -8.76
C LEU A 217 8.37 1.83 -9.00
N LYS A 218 9.18 2.18 -10.00
CA LYS A 218 9.23 3.53 -10.55
C LYS A 218 8.48 3.53 -11.88
N GLN A 219 7.53 4.44 -12.02
CA GLN A 219 6.83 4.69 -13.28
C GLN A 219 7.43 5.92 -14.00
N ALA A 220 7.20 6.02 -15.32
CA ALA A 220 7.77 7.08 -16.15
C ALA A 220 7.35 8.49 -15.71
N ASN A 221 6.13 8.65 -15.16
CA ASN A 221 5.65 9.89 -14.56
C ASN A 221 6.36 10.29 -13.24
N GLY A 222 7.29 9.46 -12.76
CA GLY A 222 8.02 9.69 -11.52
C GLY A 222 7.37 9.10 -10.27
N GLN A 223 6.18 8.51 -10.37
CA GLN A 223 5.51 7.85 -9.25
C GLN A 223 6.35 6.68 -8.73
N LEU A 224 6.56 6.67 -7.41
CA LEU A 224 7.24 5.60 -6.70
C LEU A 224 6.22 4.83 -5.87
N SER A 225 6.06 3.55 -6.17
CA SER A 225 5.11 2.66 -5.50
C SER A 225 5.85 1.53 -4.81
N CYS A 226 5.65 1.38 -3.50
CA CYS A 226 6.13 0.19 -2.77
C CYS A 226 5.20 -0.98 -3.09
N LEU A 227 5.75 -2.04 -3.67
CA LEU A 227 5.03 -3.29 -3.86
C LEU A 227 4.79 -3.95 -2.50
N LYS A 228 3.52 -4.28 -2.23
CA LYS A 228 3.11 -5.00 -1.03
C LYS A 228 2.19 -6.13 -1.43
N GLN A 229 2.46 -7.30 -0.88
CA GLN A 229 1.55 -8.44 -1.02
C GLN A 229 0.27 -8.20 -0.23
N LEU A 230 -0.81 -8.81 -0.74
CA LEU A 230 -2.07 -8.96 -0.05
C LEU A 230 -1.99 -10.22 0.82
N TYR A 231 -2.47 -10.13 2.06
CA TYR A 231 -2.48 -11.27 2.97
C TYR A 231 -3.80 -12.01 2.82
N LEU A 232 -3.73 -13.20 2.26
CA LEU A 232 -4.87 -14.12 2.23
C LEU A 232 -4.95 -14.83 3.58
N ALA A 233 -6.17 -15.16 4.03
CA ALA A 233 -6.39 -15.83 5.31
C ALA A 233 -5.76 -17.24 5.37
N THR A 234 -5.26 -17.76 4.24
CA THR A 234 -4.85 -19.15 4.08
C THR A 234 -3.47 -19.26 3.41
N GLY A 235 -2.47 -18.60 3.98
CA GLY A 235 -1.08 -18.73 3.54
C GLY A 235 -0.12 -18.40 4.68
N ASN A 236 0.50 -19.45 5.22
CA ASN A 236 1.54 -19.36 6.23
C ASN A 236 2.65 -18.38 5.76
N PRO A 237 3.15 -17.44 6.59
CA PRO A 237 4.33 -16.65 6.26
C PRO A 237 5.66 -17.44 6.38
N GLY A 238 5.59 -18.77 6.52
CA GLY A 238 6.75 -19.66 6.55
C GLY A 238 6.40 -21.00 5.91
N GLY A 239 6.97 -21.27 4.74
CA GLY A 239 6.70 -22.47 3.95
C GLY A 239 6.77 -22.15 2.46
N TYR A 240 7.97 -21.88 1.96
CA TYR A 240 8.24 -21.75 0.53
C TYR A 240 8.22 -23.15 -0.09
N GLU A 241 7.03 -23.68 -0.38
CA GLU A 241 6.92 -24.75 -1.37
C GLU A 241 6.60 -24.14 -2.74
N GLU A 242 7.38 -24.57 -3.72
CA GLU A 242 7.40 -24.13 -5.10
C GLU A 242 6.02 -24.20 -5.75
N GLY A 243 5.51 -23.04 -6.15
CA GLY A 243 4.24 -22.95 -6.87
C GLY A 243 3.85 -21.49 -7.07
N GLN A 244 4.41 -20.88 -8.12
CA GLN A 244 3.86 -19.73 -8.82
C GLN A 244 3.16 -18.70 -7.91
N ILE A 245 3.95 -17.85 -7.23
CA ILE A 245 3.41 -16.61 -6.64
C ILE A 245 3.07 -15.67 -7.81
N SER A 246 1.90 -15.88 -8.40
CA SER A 246 1.24 -14.82 -9.13
C SER A 246 0.96 -13.73 -8.10
N LEU A 247 1.58 -12.55 -8.25
CA LEU A 247 1.00 -11.34 -7.69
C LEU A 247 -0.48 -11.41 -8.09
N ALA A 248 -1.39 -11.42 -7.11
CA ALA A 248 -2.81 -11.43 -7.36
C ALA A 248 -3.17 -10.09 -8.03
N VAL A 249 -2.94 -10.01 -9.34
CA VAL A 249 -3.52 -9.02 -10.22
C VAL A 249 -4.97 -9.45 -10.30
N ALA A 250 -5.86 -8.70 -9.65
CA ALA A 250 -7.28 -8.85 -9.93
C ALA A 250 -7.46 -8.62 -11.44
N GLU A 251 -7.98 -9.61 -12.15
CA GLU A 251 -8.39 -9.39 -13.53
C GLU A 251 -9.58 -8.41 -13.54
N PRO A 252 -9.57 -7.39 -14.41
CA PRO A 252 -10.73 -6.55 -14.60
C PRO A 252 -11.84 -7.40 -15.25
N VAL A 253 -13.07 -7.22 -14.75
CA VAL A 253 -14.27 -7.85 -15.29
C VAL A 253 -14.55 -7.27 -16.69
N GLU A 254 -14.07 -7.94 -17.74
CA GLU A 254 -14.62 -7.80 -19.08
C GLU A 254 -15.38 -9.08 -19.43
N GLY A 255 -16.69 -8.94 -19.58
CA GLY A 255 -17.59 -10.05 -19.91
C GLY A 255 -17.34 -10.54 -21.33
N GLY A 256 -16.87 -11.77 -21.46
CA GLY A 256 -16.87 -12.53 -22.70
C GLY A 256 -17.17 -14.00 -22.40
N PRO A 257 -18.13 -14.65 -23.09
CA PRO A 257 -18.39 -16.05 -22.89
C PRO A 257 -17.31 -16.87 -23.62
N ASN A 258 -16.71 -17.82 -22.90
CA ASN A 258 -15.77 -18.85 -23.36
C ASN A 258 -14.28 -18.57 -23.13
N SER A 259 -13.79 -18.87 -21.92
CA SER A 259 -12.57 -19.67 -21.77
C SER A 259 -12.68 -20.50 -20.49
N VAL A 260 -12.67 -21.83 -20.67
CA VAL A 260 -12.63 -22.83 -19.60
C VAL A 260 -11.21 -23.37 -19.64
N GLU A 261 -10.37 -23.05 -18.65
CA GLU A 261 -9.26 -23.92 -18.23
C GLU A 261 -9.05 -23.79 -16.71
N PRO A 262 -9.17 -24.90 -15.94
CA PRO A 262 -8.95 -24.88 -14.50
C PRO A 262 -7.46 -24.94 -14.21
N THR A 263 -6.90 -23.89 -13.60
CA THR A 263 -5.52 -23.91 -13.10
C THR A 263 -5.41 -24.86 -11.91
N LEU A 264 -4.58 -25.89 -12.08
CA LEU A 264 -4.25 -26.93 -11.11
C LEU A 264 -3.59 -26.33 -9.86
N VAL A 265 -4.00 -26.75 -8.65
CA VAL A 265 -3.25 -26.46 -7.41
C VAL A 265 -3.09 -27.72 -6.56
N CYS A 266 -1.84 -27.92 -6.11
CA CYS A 266 -1.36 -29.01 -5.27
C CYS A 266 -2.15 -29.16 -3.96
N ARG A 267 -2.34 -30.42 -3.56
CA ARG A 267 -2.96 -30.83 -2.29
C ARG A 267 -1.89 -30.96 -1.22
N THR A 268 -1.94 -30.12 -0.19
CA THR A 268 -1.22 -30.36 1.07
C THR A 268 -2.22 -30.48 2.22
N ASN A 269 -1.99 -31.50 3.04
CA ASN A 269 -2.81 -31.85 4.20
C ASN A 269 -2.51 -30.90 5.38
N GLU A 270 -3.56 -30.63 6.14
CA GLU A 270 -3.55 -30.11 7.53
C GLU A 270 -3.11 -28.64 7.73
N ASP A 271 -4.10 -27.72 7.69
CA ASP A 271 -4.42 -26.80 8.80
C ASP A 271 -5.48 -25.74 8.42
N SER A 272 -6.67 -25.82 9.03
CA SER A 272 -7.68 -24.73 9.13
C SER A 272 -8.13 -24.01 7.84
N THR A 273 -8.12 -24.69 6.69
CA THR A 273 -8.49 -24.05 5.42
C THR A 273 -9.90 -24.43 4.96
N LEU A 274 -10.73 -23.42 4.65
CA LEU A 274 -12.09 -23.62 4.15
C LEU A 274 -12.13 -23.27 2.67
N TRP A 275 -12.09 -24.31 1.84
CA TRP A 275 -12.18 -24.23 0.39
C TRP A 275 -13.57 -24.71 -0.01
N ASN A 276 -14.19 -24.10 -1.02
CA ASN A 276 -15.36 -24.72 -1.64
C ASN A 276 -14.93 -25.89 -2.55
N THR A 277 -15.92 -26.68 -3.00
CA THR A 277 -15.71 -27.80 -3.94
C THR A 277 -15.04 -27.37 -5.26
N SER A 278 -15.07 -26.07 -5.57
CA SER A 278 -14.43 -25.44 -6.74
C SER A 278 -13.00 -24.97 -6.49
N GLY A 279 -12.44 -25.21 -5.29
CA GLY A 279 -11.06 -24.84 -4.96
C GLY A 279 -10.85 -23.37 -4.59
N GLU A 280 -11.93 -22.63 -4.29
CA GLU A 280 -11.83 -21.22 -3.90
C GLU A 280 -11.75 -21.05 -2.39
N GLN A 281 -10.91 -20.11 -1.93
CA GLN A 281 -10.86 -19.71 -0.54
C GLN A 281 -12.14 -19.00 -0.12
N LEU A 282 -12.71 -19.44 1.00
CA LEU A 282 -13.97 -18.91 1.52
C LEU A 282 -13.76 -17.82 2.56
N CYS A 283 -14.75 -16.93 2.67
CA CYS A 283 -14.80 -15.90 3.69
C CYS A 283 -14.72 -16.50 5.09
N VAL A 284 -13.82 -15.98 5.93
CA VAL A 284 -13.62 -16.50 7.30
C VAL A 284 -14.84 -16.31 8.21
N VAL A 285 -15.75 -15.40 7.83
CA VAL A 285 -16.95 -15.05 8.61
C VAL A 285 -18.13 -15.95 8.26
N CYS A 286 -18.53 -15.99 6.99
CA CYS A 286 -19.69 -16.80 6.57
C CYS A 286 -19.33 -18.22 6.14
N GLN A 287 -18.06 -18.47 5.78
CA GLN A 287 -17.56 -19.76 5.31
C GLN A 287 -18.36 -20.35 4.13
N TYR A 288 -19.01 -19.47 3.36
CA TYR A 288 -19.93 -19.85 2.30
C TYR A 288 -19.56 -19.17 0.98
N PHE A 289 -19.40 -17.84 1.01
CA PHE A 289 -19.02 -17.08 -0.17
C PHE A 289 -17.51 -16.96 -0.31
N PRO A 290 -16.99 -16.91 -1.55
CA PRO A 290 -15.57 -16.70 -1.80
C PRO A 290 -15.11 -15.30 -1.37
N LEU A 291 -13.80 -15.19 -1.12
CA LEU A 291 -13.13 -13.93 -0.78
C LEU A 291 -13.26 -12.89 -1.89
N SER A 292 -13.69 -11.67 -1.57
CA SER A 292 -13.82 -10.61 -2.60
C SER A 292 -13.31 -9.23 -2.22
N ARG A 293 -12.96 -9.00 -0.94
CA ARG A 293 -12.52 -7.70 -0.45
C ARG A 293 -11.10 -7.76 0.11
N ALA A 294 -10.24 -6.86 -0.36
CA ALA A 294 -8.97 -6.56 0.27
C ALA A 294 -9.13 -5.32 1.17
N LEU A 295 -8.85 -5.47 2.47
CA LEU A 295 -9.08 -4.44 3.47
C LEU A 295 -7.85 -3.56 3.66
N LEU A 296 -8.01 -2.24 3.67
CA LEU A 296 -6.91 -1.30 3.85
C LEU A 296 -7.03 -0.55 5.19
N PRO A 297 -5.89 -0.25 5.86
CA PRO A 297 -4.50 -0.41 5.39
C PRO A 297 -3.88 -1.79 5.67
N CYS A 298 -4.59 -2.71 6.31
CA CYS A 298 -4.01 -3.98 6.78
C CYS A 298 -3.70 -5.00 5.66
N ARG A 299 -4.25 -4.80 4.46
CA ARG A 299 -4.13 -5.65 3.26
C ARG A 299 -4.62 -7.08 3.41
N HIS A 300 -5.46 -7.36 4.41
CA HIS A 300 -6.05 -8.69 4.59
C HIS A 300 -7.21 -8.88 3.61
N THR A 301 -7.14 -9.96 2.85
CA THR A 301 -8.21 -10.47 2.00
C THR A 301 -8.79 -11.69 2.69
N CYS A 302 -9.85 -11.48 3.46
CA CYS A 302 -10.42 -12.51 4.36
C CYS A 302 -11.96 -12.53 4.36
N ILE A 303 -12.62 -11.61 3.66
CA ILE A 303 -14.06 -11.51 3.65
C ILE A 303 -14.68 -11.36 2.26
N CYS A 304 -15.92 -11.81 2.14
CA CYS A 304 -16.78 -11.60 0.98
C CYS A 304 -17.53 -10.26 1.07
N ALA A 305 -18.22 -9.91 -0.01
CA ALA A 305 -19.01 -8.69 -0.12
C ALA A 305 -20.15 -8.61 0.92
N SER A 306 -20.88 -9.70 1.18
CA SER A 306 -22.00 -9.69 2.15
C SER A 306 -21.56 -9.49 3.60
N CYS A 307 -20.38 -10.01 3.96
CA CYS A 307 -19.84 -9.87 5.32
C CYS A 307 -19.20 -8.50 5.53
N PHE A 308 -18.65 -7.89 4.48
CA PHE A 308 -18.04 -6.57 4.53
C PHE A 308 -18.98 -5.50 5.06
N ASP A 309 -20.25 -5.48 4.62
CA ASP A 309 -21.24 -4.49 5.04
C ASP A 309 -21.56 -4.53 6.55
N LYS A 310 -21.14 -5.59 7.25
CA LYS A 310 -21.39 -5.81 8.68
C LYS A 310 -20.16 -5.54 9.55
N LEU A 311 -19.05 -5.09 8.96
CA LEU A 311 -17.75 -5.00 9.63
C LEU A 311 -17.10 -3.62 9.42
N ASP A 312 -16.57 -3.07 10.51
CA ASP A 312 -15.73 -1.87 10.52
C ASP A 312 -14.25 -2.19 10.82
N ARG A 313 -13.97 -3.44 11.22
CA ARG A 313 -12.64 -3.94 11.59
C ARG A 313 -12.33 -5.25 10.88
N CYS A 314 -11.06 -5.43 10.55
CA CYS A 314 -10.59 -6.66 9.91
C CYS A 314 -10.68 -7.86 10.88
N PRO A 315 -11.32 -8.98 10.51
CA PRO A 315 -11.39 -10.17 11.36
C PRO A 315 -10.04 -10.78 11.74
N MET A 316 -9.04 -10.66 10.86
CA MET A 316 -7.71 -11.26 11.06
C MET A 316 -6.84 -10.46 12.03
N CYS A 317 -6.77 -9.14 11.87
CA CYS A 317 -5.85 -8.28 12.64
C CYS A 317 -6.52 -7.30 13.58
N ARG A 318 -7.86 -7.23 13.58
CA ARG A 318 -8.69 -6.32 14.40
C ARG A 318 -8.46 -4.82 14.17
N GLY A 319 -7.64 -4.47 13.18
CA GLY A 319 -7.42 -3.09 12.74
C GLY A 319 -8.64 -2.49 12.03
N PRO A 320 -8.83 -1.16 12.09
CA PRO A 320 -9.94 -0.48 11.44
C PRO A 320 -9.84 -0.55 9.91
N ILE A 321 -10.97 -0.76 9.25
CA ILE A 321 -11.09 -0.76 7.79
C ILE A 321 -11.34 0.68 7.34
N LYS A 322 -10.32 1.31 6.76
CA LYS A 322 -10.41 2.71 6.29
C LYS A 322 -10.85 2.81 4.83
N SER A 323 -10.50 1.81 4.04
CA SER A 323 -10.91 1.67 2.64
C SER A 323 -10.80 0.20 2.22
N TYR A 324 -11.30 -0.14 1.04
CA TYR A 324 -11.18 -1.49 0.49
C TYR A 324 -11.07 -1.45 -1.04
N PHE A 325 -10.65 -2.53 -1.67
CA PHE A 325 -10.86 -2.73 -3.10
C PHE A 325 -11.37 -4.14 -3.39
N CYS A 326 -12.02 -4.32 -4.53
CA CYS A 326 -12.55 -5.59 -4.98
C CYS A 326 -11.46 -6.38 -5.69
N ILE A 327 -11.22 -7.61 -5.24
CA ILE A 327 -10.27 -8.53 -5.90
C ILE A 327 -10.94 -9.45 -6.94
N ARG A 328 -12.28 -9.48 -6.95
CA ARG A 328 -13.11 -10.19 -7.92
C ARG A 328 -14.48 -9.53 -8.03
N GLY A 329 -15.20 -9.85 -9.10
CA GLY A 329 -16.60 -9.47 -9.29
C GLY A 329 -17.53 -10.10 -8.24
N GLU A 330 -18.74 -9.55 -8.13
CA GLU A 330 -19.79 -10.03 -7.20
C GLU A 330 -20.78 -10.99 -7.85
N GLU A 331 -20.41 -11.60 -8.98
CA GLU A 331 -21.25 -12.54 -9.73
C GLU A 331 -21.63 -13.81 -8.96
N TYR A 332 -20.83 -14.17 -7.95
CA TYR A 332 -21.12 -15.27 -7.02
C TYR A 332 -22.24 -14.94 -6.03
N MET A 333 -22.62 -13.66 -5.91
CA MET A 333 -23.70 -13.26 -5.02
C MET A 333 -25.06 -13.55 -5.66
N PRO A 334 -26.05 -14.00 -4.88
CA PRO A 334 -27.41 -14.14 -5.38
C PRO A 334 -27.90 -12.77 -5.89
N LYS A 335 -28.31 -12.72 -7.16
CA LYS A 335 -28.89 -11.50 -7.76
C LYS A 335 -30.13 -11.14 -6.96
N VAL A 336 -30.05 -10.08 -6.17
CA VAL A 336 -31.24 -9.45 -5.62
C VAL A 336 -31.99 -8.87 -6.81
N SER A 337 -33.05 -9.53 -7.26
CA SER A 337 -33.88 -9.02 -8.33
C SER A 337 -34.37 -7.63 -7.93
N SER A 338 -33.91 -6.63 -8.68
CA SER A 338 -34.30 -5.23 -8.53
C SER A 338 -35.72 -5.05 -9.04
N GLN A 339 -36.72 -5.67 -8.39
CA GLN A 339 -38.14 -5.48 -8.70
C GLN A 339 -39.05 -6.16 -7.66
N THR A 340 -38.98 -5.74 -6.40
CA THR A 340 -40.19 -5.64 -5.57
C THR A 340 -39.94 -4.63 -4.46
N GLN A 341 -40.91 -3.74 -4.25
CA GLN A 341 -40.91 -2.80 -3.13
C GLN A 341 -40.53 -3.52 -1.83
N ARG A 342 -39.50 -3.01 -1.15
CA ARG A 342 -39.05 -3.47 0.17
C ARG A 342 -40.18 -3.27 1.17
N THR A 343 -41.05 -4.26 1.36
CA THR A 343 -41.99 -4.26 2.47
C THR A 343 -41.29 -4.77 3.73
N PRO A 344 -41.53 -4.15 4.90
CA PRO A 344 -40.89 -4.51 6.17
C PRO A 344 -41.16 -5.97 6.59
N LEU A 345 -42.22 -6.58 6.06
CA LEU A 345 -42.59 -7.98 6.31
C LEU A 345 -41.56 -8.97 5.77
N PHE A 346 -40.96 -8.74 4.60
CA PHE A 346 -39.95 -9.67 4.06
C PHE A 346 -38.64 -9.63 4.85
N ARG A 347 -38.24 -8.45 5.36
CA ARG A 347 -37.07 -8.33 6.24
C ARG A 347 -37.30 -9.03 7.58
N TRP A 348 -38.53 -8.96 8.10
CA TRP A 348 -38.94 -9.68 9.30
C TRP A 348 -38.92 -11.20 9.07
N LEU A 349 -39.44 -11.68 7.94
CA LEU A 349 -39.45 -13.11 7.59
C LEU A 349 -38.05 -13.71 7.51
N TYR A 350 -37.10 -13.08 6.82
CA TYR A 350 -35.70 -13.56 6.80
C TYR A 350 -35.05 -13.51 8.19
N SER A 351 -35.31 -12.46 8.98
CA SER A 351 -34.79 -12.36 10.34
C SER A 351 -35.44 -13.33 11.33
N TRP A 352 -36.64 -13.81 11.01
CA TRP A 352 -37.37 -14.79 11.80
C TRP A 352 -36.94 -16.20 11.40
N ASP A 353 -36.72 -16.46 10.11
CA ASP A 353 -36.16 -17.72 9.61
C ASP A 353 -34.77 -17.98 10.19
N ASP A 354 -33.90 -16.96 10.22
CA ASP A 354 -32.58 -17.02 10.88
C ASP A 354 -32.71 -17.30 12.40
N ARG A 355 -33.71 -16.71 13.07
CA ARG A 355 -33.94 -16.94 14.51
C ARG A 355 -34.58 -18.29 14.82
N VAL A 356 -35.40 -18.82 13.90
CA VAL A 356 -36.04 -20.13 14.04
C VAL A 356 -35.04 -21.23 13.74
N THR A 357 -34.14 -21.05 12.76
CA THR A 357 -33.02 -21.96 12.53
C THR A 357 -32.04 -21.97 13.69
N ASP A 358 -31.74 -20.82 14.30
CA ASP A 358 -30.95 -20.74 15.54
C ASP A 358 -31.67 -21.39 16.74
N PHE A 359 -32.99 -21.22 16.86
CA PHE A 359 -33.78 -21.79 17.97
C PHE A 359 -33.96 -23.31 17.86
N LEU A 360 -34.06 -23.85 16.65
CA LEU A 360 -34.26 -25.29 16.42
C LEU A 360 -32.95 -26.09 16.45
N GLY A 361 -31.80 -25.46 16.60
CA GLY A 361 -30.53 -26.15 16.85
C GLY A 361 -30.07 -27.09 15.72
N PHE A 362 -30.58 -26.92 14.49
CA PHE A 362 -30.14 -27.69 13.32
C PHE A 362 -28.80 -27.13 12.80
N ARG A 363 -27.75 -27.29 13.61
CA ARG A 363 -26.36 -27.34 13.16
C ARG A 363 -25.79 -28.67 13.64
N GLY A 364 -25.99 -29.70 12.81
CA GLY A 364 -25.18 -30.91 12.82
C GLY A 364 -24.02 -30.72 11.88
#